data_AF-A0A7S6VYU4-F1
#
_entry.id   AF-A0A7S6VYU4-F1
#
_cell.length_a   1.000
_cell.length_b   1.000
_cell.length_c   1.000
_cell.angle_alpha   90.00
_cell.angle_beta   90.00
_cell.angle_gamma   90.00
#
_symmetry.space_group_name_H-M   'P 1'
#
loop_
_entity.id
_entity.type
_entity.pdbx_description
1 polymer ?
#
loop_
_entity_poly.entity_id
_entity_poly.type
_entity_poly.pdbx_seq_one_letter_code
_entity_poly.pdbx_strand_id
1 'polypeptide(L)'
;MKILQTLFLSLTLTHIAFAETQTIQIHHSNFEFKTVKNQSEEGFERKDLELYRDHKKLFSHTLHYNTGDCSILTTEIGDYEVKGNQLIFYTYWAAGDGQGLWAFPYGVRKQVYAVDAKGTVKPVSALMYVEDIMGNPLEHDPQQEYLQFLNRPPKTAQQQKTLNNYIQVMQSRYHARFVHDQQREQLLKEVKGRLAKQIAVETKGWKEHFGAKVRM
;
A
#
# COMPACT_ATOMS: atom_id res chain seq x y z
N MET A 1 4.71 -6.23 -69.26
CA MET A 1 5.27 -6.28 -67.89
C MET A 1 4.33 -5.53 -66.97
N LYS A 2 3.71 -6.23 -66.00
CA LYS A 2 2.75 -5.65 -65.05
C LYS A 2 3.50 -5.20 -63.80
N ILE A 3 3.33 -3.93 -63.42
CA ILE A 3 3.76 -3.39 -62.13
C ILE A 3 2.54 -3.47 -61.21
N LEU A 4 2.60 -4.33 -60.19
CA LEU A 4 1.57 -4.46 -59.17
C LEU A 4 2.05 -3.73 -57.91
N GLN A 5 1.56 -2.51 -57.68
CA GLN A 5 1.75 -1.79 -56.43
C GLN A 5 0.98 -2.51 -55.33
N THR A 6 1.69 -3.05 -54.33
CA THR A 6 1.07 -3.62 -53.13
C THR A 6 1.13 -2.59 -52.01
N LEU A 7 -0.03 -2.08 -51.63
CA LEU A 7 -0.25 -1.10 -50.57
C LEU A 7 -0.04 -1.78 -49.20
N PHE A 8 0.97 -1.35 -48.44
CA PHE A 8 1.19 -1.79 -47.06
C PHE A 8 0.19 -1.07 -46.14
N LEU A 9 -0.88 -1.77 -45.73
CA LEU A 9 -1.82 -1.29 -44.72
C LEU A 9 -1.28 -1.66 -43.34
N SER A 10 -0.59 -0.72 -42.68
CA SER A 10 -0.12 -0.87 -41.31
C SER A 10 -1.31 -0.78 -40.34
N LEU A 11 -1.80 -1.94 -39.88
CA LEU A 11 -2.77 -2.04 -38.80
C LEU A 11 -2.06 -1.69 -37.48
N THR A 12 -2.20 -0.45 -37.01
CA THR A 12 -1.78 -0.06 -35.66
C THR A 12 -2.73 -0.72 -34.66
N LEU A 13 -2.30 -1.82 -34.04
CA LEU A 13 -2.96 -2.35 -32.85
C LEU A 13 -2.86 -1.29 -31.74
N THR A 14 -3.98 -0.66 -31.43
CA THR A 14 -4.13 0.10 -30.19
C THR A 14 -3.98 -0.88 -29.02
N HIS A 15 -2.98 -0.66 -28.17
CA HIS A 15 -2.83 -1.35 -26.91
C HIS A 15 -3.98 -0.96 -25.98
N ILE A 16 -5.09 -1.71 -26.04
CA ILE A 16 -6.11 -1.65 -25.01
C ILE A 16 -5.51 -2.34 -23.78
N ALA A 17 -5.07 -1.55 -22.82
CA ALA A 17 -4.74 -2.06 -21.49
C ALA A 17 -6.02 -2.69 -20.92
N PHE A 18 -6.07 -4.02 -20.87
CA PHE A 18 -7.17 -4.75 -20.27
C PHE A 18 -7.16 -4.49 -18.77
N ALA A 19 -8.04 -3.57 -18.33
CA ALA A 19 -8.42 -3.49 -16.94
C ALA A 19 -9.33 -4.69 -16.65
N GLU A 20 -8.92 -5.54 -15.70
CA GLU A 20 -9.76 -6.63 -15.23
C GLU A 20 -10.85 -6.03 -14.34
N THR A 21 -12.08 -5.96 -14.86
CA THR A 21 -13.25 -5.45 -14.15
C THR A 21 -14.06 -6.61 -13.61
N GLN A 22 -14.28 -6.63 -12.29
CA GLN A 22 -15.15 -7.57 -11.60
C GLN A 22 -16.37 -6.82 -11.04
N THR A 23 -17.57 -7.29 -11.32
CA THR A 23 -18.79 -6.75 -10.71
C THR A 23 -19.20 -7.59 -9.50
N ILE A 24 -19.38 -6.95 -8.35
CA ILE A 24 -19.82 -7.59 -7.10
C ILE A 24 -21.10 -6.91 -6.63
N GLN A 25 -22.10 -7.72 -6.27
CA GLN A 25 -23.36 -7.20 -5.72
C GLN A 25 -23.32 -7.22 -4.19
N ILE A 26 -23.63 -6.09 -3.56
CA ILE A 26 -23.73 -5.93 -2.10
C ILE A 26 -25.03 -5.19 -1.77
N HIS A 27 -25.93 -5.80 -1.01
CA HIS A 27 -27.26 -5.25 -0.66
C HIS A 27 -27.98 -4.61 -1.87
N HIS A 28 -28.14 -5.39 -2.95
CA HIS A 28 -28.79 -4.99 -4.20
C HIS A 28 -28.08 -3.90 -5.02
N SER A 29 -26.94 -3.38 -4.56
CA SER A 29 -26.13 -2.42 -5.30
C SER A 29 -24.99 -3.13 -6.03
N ASN A 30 -24.77 -2.78 -7.29
CA ASN A 30 -23.65 -3.30 -8.07
C ASN A 30 -22.42 -2.40 -7.89
N PHE A 31 -21.29 -3.02 -7.56
CA PHE A 31 -20.01 -2.38 -7.45
C PHE A 31 -19.07 -2.95 -8.50
N GLU A 32 -18.39 -2.07 -9.22
CA GLU A 32 -17.37 -2.46 -10.18
C GLU A 32 -16.00 -2.29 -9.53
N PHE A 33 -15.26 -3.38 -9.45
CA PHE A 33 -13.89 -3.45 -8.99
C PHE A 33 -13.01 -3.51 -10.24
N LYS A 34 -12.31 -2.42 -10.52
CA LYS A 34 -11.46 -2.31 -11.70
C LYS A 34 -10.00 -2.31 -11.29
N THR A 35 -9.25 -3.26 -11.80
CA THR A 35 -7.78 -3.21 -11.66
C THR A 35 -7.20 -2.30 -12.74
N VAL A 36 -6.48 -1.27 -12.33
CA VAL A 36 -5.75 -0.37 -13.24
C VAL A 36 -4.26 -0.53 -13.06
N LYS A 37 -3.53 -0.54 -14.19
CA LYS A 37 -2.07 -0.49 -14.21
C LYS A 37 -1.65 0.89 -14.69
N ASN A 38 -0.87 1.57 -13.87
CA ASN A 38 -0.30 2.87 -14.16
C ASN A 38 1.23 2.73 -14.21
N GLN A 39 1.88 3.41 -15.14
CA GLN A 39 3.32 3.65 -15.03
C GLN A 39 3.51 4.77 -14.01
N SER A 40 4.34 4.55 -12.99
CA SER A 40 4.78 5.65 -12.12
C SER A 40 5.88 6.47 -12.82
N GLU A 41 6.22 7.62 -12.23
CA GLU A 41 7.14 8.61 -12.81
C GLU A 41 8.57 8.10 -13.10
N GLU A 42 8.90 6.86 -12.72
CA GLU A 42 10.27 6.31 -12.77
C GLU A 42 10.34 4.89 -13.38
N GLY A 43 9.35 4.50 -14.19
CA GLY A 43 9.36 3.19 -14.86
C GLY A 43 8.98 2.02 -13.97
N PHE A 44 8.52 2.28 -12.74
CA PHE A 44 7.93 1.25 -11.89
C PHE A 44 6.46 1.03 -12.23
N GLU A 45 6.04 -0.23 -12.14
CA GLU A 45 4.64 -0.59 -12.29
C GLU A 45 3.88 -0.31 -11.00
N ARG A 46 2.80 0.48 -11.12
CA ARG A 46 1.80 0.65 -10.07
C ARG A 46 0.51 -0.05 -10.49
N LYS A 47 -0.02 -0.89 -9.61
CA LYS A 47 -1.31 -1.57 -9.78
C LYS A 47 -2.24 -1.09 -8.68
N ASP A 48 -3.35 -0.48 -9.06
CA ASP A 48 -4.39 -0.05 -8.14
C ASP A 48 -5.69 -0.81 -8.42
N LEU A 49 -6.47 -1.00 -7.37
CA LEU A 49 -7.87 -1.37 -7.41
C LEU A 49 -8.71 -0.11 -7.30
N GLU A 50 -9.60 0.12 -8.24
CA GLU A 50 -10.56 1.21 -8.21
C GLU A 50 -11.97 0.66 -7.98
N LEU A 51 -12.67 1.21 -7.00
CA LEU A 51 -14.05 0.87 -6.72
C LEU A 51 -14.98 1.91 -7.34
N TYR A 52 -15.94 1.46 -8.13
CA TYR A 52 -16.98 2.29 -8.73
C TYR A 52 -18.37 1.82 -8.32
N ARG A 53 -19.30 2.79 -8.31
CA ARG A 53 -20.74 2.56 -8.26
C ARG A 53 -21.41 3.59 -9.17
N ASP A 54 -22.33 3.15 -10.02
CA ASP A 54 -23.02 4.02 -10.99
C ASP A 54 -22.03 4.83 -11.85
N HIS A 55 -20.95 4.18 -12.29
CA HIS A 55 -19.81 4.77 -13.02
C HIS A 55 -19.06 5.91 -12.28
N LYS A 56 -19.36 6.15 -11.00
CA LYS A 56 -18.64 7.10 -10.15
C LYS A 56 -17.58 6.36 -9.32
N LYS A 57 -16.32 6.78 -9.44
CA LYS A 57 -15.23 6.29 -8.59
C LYS A 57 -15.52 6.67 -7.14
N LEU A 58 -15.50 5.69 -6.25
CA LEU A 58 -15.68 5.88 -4.81
C LEU A 58 -14.34 6.06 -4.11
N PHE A 59 -13.39 5.16 -4.34
CA PHE A 59 -12.01 5.27 -3.87
C PHE A 59 -11.09 4.33 -4.67
N SER A 60 -9.78 4.42 -4.41
CA SER A 60 -8.76 3.49 -4.90
C SER A 60 -7.92 2.91 -3.78
N HIS A 61 -7.39 1.72 -3.99
CA HIS A 61 -6.50 1.01 -3.09
C HIS A 61 -5.30 0.45 -3.85
N THR A 62 -4.08 0.70 -3.39
CA THR A 62 -2.88 0.14 -4.01
C THR A 62 -2.88 -1.38 -3.83
N LEU A 63 -2.78 -2.13 -4.92
CA LEU A 63 -2.54 -3.58 -4.89
C LEU A 63 -1.05 -3.89 -4.94
N HIS A 64 -0.30 -3.06 -5.68
CA HIS A 64 1.13 -3.19 -5.85
C HIS A 64 1.73 -1.84 -6.21
N TYR A 65 2.78 -1.44 -5.52
CA TYR A 65 3.63 -0.35 -5.95
C TYR A 65 5.06 -0.60 -5.49
N ASN A 66 6.01 -0.64 -6.42
CA ASN A 66 7.43 -0.65 -6.11
C ASN A 66 8.03 0.69 -6.54
N THR A 67 9.04 1.19 -5.82
CA THR A 67 9.81 2.37 -6.22
C THR A 67 11.20 2.33 -5.58
N GLY A 68 12.12 3.15 -6.09
CA GLY A 68 13.49 3.27 -5.63
C GLY A 68 14.51 3.07 -6.75
N ASP A 69 15.68 2.55 -6.42
CA ASP A 69 16.77 2.27 -7.35
C ASP A 69 17.57 1.02 -6.92
N CYS A 70 18.78 0.83 -7.46
CA CYS A 70 19.62 -0.31 -7.11
C CYS A 70 20.06 -0.32 -5.63
N SER A 71 19.98 0.82 -4.95
CA SER A 71 20.43 1.04 -3.58
C SER A 71 19.29 1.11 -2.57
N ILE A 72 18.09 1.53 -2.98
CA ILE A 72 16.90 1.62 -2.13
C ILE A 72 15.73 0.98 -2.86
N LEU A 73 15.03 0.04 -2.24
CA LEU A 73 13.77 -0.48 -2.77
C LEU A 73 12.69 -0.34 -1.70
N THR A 74 11.54 0.18 -2.11
CA THR A 74 10.33 0.20 -1.29
C THR A 74 9.21 -0.50 -2.03
N THR A 75 8.36 -1.20 -1.28
CA THR A 75 7.20 -1.90 -1.81
C THR A 75 5.97 -1.62 -0.95
N GLU A 76 4.86 -1.32 -1.60
CA GLU A 76 3.51 -1.32 -1.05
C GLU A 76 2.73 -2.47 -1.69
N ILE A 77 2.29 -3.40 -0.86
CA ILE A 77 1.55 -4.59 -1.28
C ILE A 77 0.17 -4.51 -0.66
N GLY A 78 -0.86 -4.70 -1.48
CA GLY A 78 -2.23 -4.67 -1.01
C GLY A 78 -3.09 -5.79 -1.54
N ASP A 79 -4.18 -6.04 -0.81
CA ASP A 79 -5.24 -6.97 -1.19
C ASP A 79 -6.56 -6.48 -0.59
N TYR A 80 -7.66 -7.07 -1.03
CA TYR A 80 -8.99 -6.80 -0.51
C TYR A 80 -9.81 -8.08 -0.31
N GLU A 81 -10.80 -8.00 0.55
CA GLU A 81 -11.86 -9.00 0.66
C GLU A 81 -13.23 -8.35 0.81
N VAL A 82 -14.24 -9.02 0.26
CA VAL A 82 -15.64 -8.67 0.46
C VAL A 82 -16.24 -9.73 1.38
N LYS A 83 -16.75 -9.32 2.55
CA LYS A 83 -17.34 -10.23 3.55
C LYS A 83 -18.72 -9.74 3.96
N GLY A 84 -19.75 -10.37 3.40
CA GLY A 84 -21.13 -9.90 3.57
C GLY A 84 -21.28 -8.50 3.01
N ASN A 85 -21.55 -7.52 3.88
CA ASN A 85 -21.66 -6.11 3.51
C ASN A 85 -20.38 -5.30 3.74
N GLN A 86 -19.28 -5.95 4.12
CA GLN A 86 -18.03 -5.28 4.42
C GLN A 86 -17.06 -5.37 3.25
N LEU A 87 -16.38 -4.26 2.99
CA LEU A 87 -15.20 -4.16 2.14
C LEU A 87 -13.99 -4.00 3.05
N ILE A 88 -13.04 -4.92 2.99
CA ILE A 88 -11.86 -4.92 3.85
C ILE A 88 -10.63 -4.82 2.97
N PHE A 89 -9.77 -3.84 3.25
CA PHE A 89 -8.55 -3.56 2.51
C PHE A 89 -7.34 -3.76 3.42
N TYR A 90 -6.33 -4.42 2.89
CA TYR A 90 -5.08 -4.74 3.55
C TYR A 90 -3.93 -4.06 2.81
N THR A 91 -3.03 -3.43 3.54
CA THR A 91 -1.79 -2.87 3.02
C THR A 91 -0.61 -3.32 3.87
N TYR A 92 0.48 -3.70 3.24
CA TYR A 92 1.77 -3.97 3.85
C TYR A 92 2.82 -3.11 3.15
N TRP A 93 3.71 -2.51 3.93
CA TRP A 93 4.87 -1.78 3.43
C TRP A 93 6.15 -2.46 3.88
N ALA A 94 7.13 -2.53 2.99
CA ALA A 94 8.50 -2.92 3.30
C ALA A 94 9.49 -2.07 2.52
N ALA A 95 10.69 -1.96 3.07
CA ALA A 95 11.77 -1.22 2.45
C ALA A 95 13.12 -1.89 2.74
N GLY A 96 14.01 -1.85 1.75
CA GLY A 96 15.41 -2.24 1.86
C GLY A 96 16.29 -1.10 1.37
N ASP A 97 17.34 -0.78 2.12
CA ASP A 97 18.29 0.25 1.73
C ASP A 97 19.72 -0.24 2.01
N GLY A 98 20.57 -0.23 0.99
CA GLY A 98 21.98 -0.61 1.10
C GLY A 98 22.77 0.26 2.07
N GLN A 99 22.32 1.50 2.35
CA GLN A 99 22.92 2.40 3.34
C GLN A 99 22.24 2.29 4.70
N GLY A 100 20.92 2.06 4.73
CA GLY A 100 20.09 1.87 5.92
C GLY A 100 19.44 3.16 6.44
N LEU A 101 19.56 4.25 5.69
CA LEU A 101 19.03 5.58 5.99
C LEU A 101 17.55 5.72 5.54
N TRP A 102 17.18 4.99 4.49
CA TRP A 102 15.89 5.04 3.80
C TRP A 102 15.14 3.70 3.83
N ALA A 103 15.37 2.87 4.85
CA ALA A 103 14.69 1.59 5.01
C ALA A 103 13.23 1.74 5.51
N PHE A 104 12.47 2.70 4.97
CA PHE A 104 11.08 3.00 5.31
C PHE A 104 10.28 3.38 4.04
N PRO A 105 8.94 3.26 4.04
CA PRO A 105 8.08 2.83 5.14
C PRO A 105 8.13 1.32 5.41
N TYR A 106 7.87 0.94 6.66
CA TYR A 106 7.58 -0.44 7.05
C TYR A 106 6.33 -0.49 7.92
N GLY A 107 5.42 -1.42 7.64
CA GLY A 107 4.26 -1.60 8.50
C GLY A 107 3.09 -2.24 7.81
N VAL A 108 1.91 -2.08 8.43
CA VAL A 108 0.66 -2.64 7.96
C VAL A 108 -0.50 -1.69 8.21
N ARG A 109 -1.51 -1.75 7.34
CA ARG A 109 -2.79 -1.07 7.52
C ARG A 109 -3.94 -2.00 7.15
N LYS A 110 -5.03 -1.88 7.89
CA LYS A 110 -6.32 -2.52 7.59
C LYS A 110 -7.42 -1.47 7.63
N GLN A 111 -8.21 -1.38 6.57
CA GLN A 111 -9.37 -0.50 6.49
C GLN A 111 -10.62 -1.33 6.24
N VAL A 112 -11.66 -1.08 7.00
CA VAL A 112 -12.94 -1.76 6.91
C VAL A 112 -14.01 -0.72 6.62
N TYR A 113 -14.78 -0.96 5.57
CA TYR A 113 -15.94 -0.19 5.20
C TYR A 113 -17.17 -1.08 5.23
N ALA A 114 -18.32 -0.51 5.56
CA ALA A 114 -19.61 -1.17 5.43
C ALA A 114 -20.41 -0.52 4.29
N VAL A 115 -21.13 -1.36 3.56
CA VAL A 115 -22.11 -0.95 2.57
C VAL A 115 -23.49 -1.03 3.23
N ASP A 116 -24.20 0.09 3.27
CA ASP A 116 -25.57 0.10 3.77
C ASP A 116 -26.59 -0.36 2.72
N ALA A 117 -27.85 -0.50 3.10
CA ALA A 117 -28.92 -0.97 2.23
C ALA A 117 -29.19 -0.07 1.00
N LYS A 118 -28.65 1.16 0.99
CA LYS A 118 -28.72 2.09 -0.16
C LYS A 118 -27.44 2.03 -1.01
N GLY A 119 -26.57 1.05 -0.76
CA GLY A 119 -25.28 0.93 -1.42
C GLY A 119 -24.24 1.95 -0.98
N THR A 120 -24.47 2.72 0.09
CA THR A 120 -23.52 3.76 0.51
C THR A 120 -22.38 3.13 1.29
N VAL A 121 -21.15 3.39 0.85
CA VAL A 121 -19.92 2.93 1.51
C VAL A 121 -19.58 3.88 2.65
N LYS A 122 -19.41 3.35 3.87
CA LYS A 122 -19.07 4.12 5.07
C LYS A 122 -17.87 3.50 5.78
N PRO A 123 -16.90 4.30 6.25
CA PRO A 123 -15.80 3.78 7.04
C PRO A 123 -16.32 3.22 8.38
N VAL A 124 -15.87 2.03 8.74
CA VAL A 124 -16.17 1.38 10.03
C VAL A 124 -14.95 1.43 10.94
N SER A 125 -13.79 1.03 10.42
CA SER A 125 -12.54 1.09 11.16
C SER A 125 -11.37 1.24 10.20
N ALA A 126 -10.32 1.92 10.65
CA ALA A 126 -9.06 2.02 9.94
C ALA A 126 -7.96 1.93 10.99
N LEU A 127 -7.16 0.87 10.95
CA LEU A 127 -6.09 0.59 11.91
C LEU A 127 -4.76 0.48 11.17
N MET A 128 -3.70 0.98 11.78
CA MET A 128 -2.36 0.87 11.20
C MET A 128 -1.26 0.79 12.26
N TYR A 129 -0.17 0.14 11.88
CA TYR A 129 1.14 0.32 12.49
C TYR A 129 2.10 0.66 11.37
N VAL A 130 2.88 1.73 11.51
CA VAL A 130 3.88 2.10 10.51
C VAL A 130 5.11 2.70 11.18
N GLU A 131 6.28 2.37 10.65
CA GLU A 131 7.57 3.02 10.82
C GLU A 131 7.84 3.79 9.53
N ASP A 132 7.83 5.12 9.59
CA ASP A 132 8.00 6.00 8.44
C ASP A 132 8.75 7.28 8.85
N ILE A 133 9.28 8.02 7.89
CA ILE A 133 10.09 9.22 8.12
C ILE A 133 9.23 10.49 8.19
N MET A 134 9.60 11.38 9.11
CA MET A 134 9.02 12.73 9.29
C MET A 134 9.99 13.84 8.85
N GLY A 135 10.77 13.61 7.79
CA GLY A 135 11.76 14.57 7.30
C GLY A 135 12.89 13.89 6.54
N ASN A 136 14.00 14.60 6.38
CA ASN A 136 15.20 14.09 5.74
C ASN A 136 16.01 13.20 6.71
N PRO A 137 16.15 11.89 6.46
CA PRO A 137 16.93 10.99 7.31
C PRO A 137 18.44 11.24 7.25
N LEU A 138 18.92 12.06 6.31
CA LEU A 138 20.32 12.53 6.29
C LEU A 138 20.60 13.59 7.37
N GLU A 139 19.58 14.28 7.85
CA GLU A 139 19.68 15.32 8.89
C GLU A 139 19.26 14.79 10.27
N HIS A 140 18.35 13.82 10.29
CA HIS A 140 17.72 13.29 11.50
C HIS A 140 17.72 11.76 11.45
N ASP A 141 18.29 11.09 12.44
CA ASP A 141 18.20 9.62 12.53
C ASP A 141 16.84 9.22 13.15
N PRO A 142 15.88 8.67 12.35
CA PRO A 142 14.56 8.33 12.85
C PRO A 142 14.60 7.28 13.98
N GLN A 143 15.58 6.37 13.93
CA GLN A 143 15.76 5.29 14.91
C GLN A 143 16.33 5.79 16.23
N GLN A 144 16.98 6.95 16.26
CA GLN A 144 17.47 7.60 17.48
C GLN A 144 16.57 8.73 17.98
N GLU A 145 15.54 9.08 17.21
CA GLU A 145 14.58 10.13 17.56
C GLU A 145 13.21 9.53 17.88
N TYR A 146 12.26 9.56 16.95
CA TYR A 146 10.86 9.25 17.22
C TYR A 146 10.53 7.76 17.10
N LEU A 147 11.15 7.01 16.20
CA LEU A 147 10.83 5.59 16.01
C LEU A 147 11.30 4.72 17.18
N GLN A 148 12.34 5.15 17.91
CA GLN A 148 12.80 4.41 19.10
C GLN A 148 11.66 4.22 20.12
N PHE A 149 10.76 5.20 20.20
CA PHE A 149 9.67 5.20 21.19
C PHE A 149 8.50 4.30 20.80
N LEU A 150 8.51 3.73 19.59
CA LEU A 150 7.53 2.71 19.19
C LEU A 150 7.79 1.36 19.85
N ASN A 151 9.04 1.12 20.27
CA ASN A 151 9.47 -0.14 20.89
C ASN A 151 10.08 0.06 22.28
N ARG A 152 10.28 1.30 22.72
CA ARG A 152 10.81 1.65 24.05
C ARG A 152 9.91 2.70 24.69
N PRO A 153 9.32 2.43 25.87
CA PRO A 153 8.47 3.41 26.53
C PRO A 153 9.21 4.74 26.76
N PRO A 154 8.61 5.89 26.43
CA PRO A 154 9.20 7.19 26.73
C PRO A 154 9.31 7.38 28.26
N LYS A 155 10.44 7.92 28.71
CA LYS A 155 10.74 8.14 30.14
C LYS A 155 10.52 9.59 30.59
N THR A 156 10.39 10.52 29.65
CA THR A 156 10.21 11.95 29.94
C THR A 156 9.02 12.53 29.18
N ALA A 157 8.47 13.65 29.66
CA ALA A 157 7.39 14.36 28.99
C ALA A 157 7.75 14.79 27.55
N GLN A 158 9.01 15.16 27.33
CA GLN A 158 9.49 15.52 25.99
C GLN A 158 9.50 14.32 25.05
N GLN A 159 9.94 13.15 25.52
CA GLN A 159 9.91 11.91 24.73
C GLN A 159 8.47 11.48 24.42
N GLN A 160 7.56 11.62 25.38
CA GLN A 160 6.14 11.36 25.16
C GLN A 160 5.55 12.30 24.11
N LYS A 161 5.91 13.59 24.15
CA LYS A 161 5.50 14.58 23.14
C LYS A 161 6.01 14.20 21.75
N THR A 162 7.26 13.76 21.63
CA THR A 162 7.85 13.29 20.37
C THR A 162 7.07 12.10 19.80
N LEU A 163 6.78 11.08 20.63
CA LEU A 163 5.98 9.93 20.21
C LEU A 163 4.56 10.35 19.77
N ASN A 164 3.91 11.21 20.54
CA ASN A 164 2.56 11.68 20.20
C ASN A 164 2.52 12.45 18.88
N ASN A 165 3.52 13.31 18.64
CA ASN A 165 3.65 14.03 17.37
C ASN A 165 3.80 13.06 16.20
N TYR A 166 4.68 12.06 16.35
CA TYR A 166 4.84 11.02 15.34
C TYR A 166 3.54 10.31 15.02
N ILE A 167 2.84 9.83 16.06
CA ILE A 167 1.54 9.15 15.90
C ILE A 167 0.54 10.05 15.17
N GLN A 168 0.42 11.33 15.54
CA GLN A 168 -0.50 12.26 14.91
C GLN A 168 -0.19 12.48 13.42
N VAL A 169 1.09 12.66 13.06
CA VAL A 169 1.51 12.81 11.66
C VAL A 169 1.16 11.56 10.87
N MET A 170 1.48 10.38 11.39
CA MET A 170 1.18 9.12 10.71
C MET A 170 -0.33 8.92 10.54
N GLN A 171 -1.12 9.14 11.59
CA GLN A 171 -2.58 9.00 11.51
C GLN A 171 -3.20 9.93 10.46
N SER A 172 -2.68 11.16 10.35
CA SER A 172 -3.10 12.12 9.33
C SER A 172 -2.71 11.64 7.93
N ARG A 173 -1.45 11.24 7.72
CA ARG A 173 -0.89 10.80 6.43
C ARG A 173 -1.62 9.58 5.86
N TYR A 174 -1.90 8.59 6.70
CA TYR A 174 -2.43 7.29 6.27
C TYR A 174 -3.93 7.12 6.51
N HIS A 175 -4.59 8.12 7.10
CA HIS A 175 -6.02 8.14 7.43
C HIS A 175 -6.50 6.91 8.22
N ALA A 176 -5.69 6.46 9.18
CA ALA A 176 -5.97 5.31 10.03
C ALA A 176 -5.50 5.56 11.46
N ARG A 177 -6.14 4.93 12.44
CA ARG A 177 -5.74 4.99 13.86
C ARG A 177 -4.48 4.18 14.07
N PHE A 178 -3.48 4.77 14.72
CA PHE A 178 -2.25 4.07 15.07
C PHE A 178 -2.54 3.04 16.18
N VAL A 179 -2.01 1.84 16.05
CA VAL A 179 -2.13 0.78 17.05
C VAL A 179 -0.77 0.45 17.67
N HIS A 180 -0.81 0.10 18.96
CA HIS A 180 0.37 -0.26 19.76
C HIS A 180 0.18 -1.64 20.39
N ASP A 181 1.27 -2.17 20.97
CA ASP A 181 1.28 -3.37 21.80
C ASP A 181 0.52 -4.56 21.18
N GLN A 182 -0.41 -5.16 21.92
CA GLN A 182 -1.18 -6.32 21.47
C GLN A 182 -2.01 -6.03 20.20
N GLN A 183 -2.55 -4.81 20.04
CA GLN A 183 -3.29 -4.45 18.83
C GLN A 183 -2.38 -4.42 17.60
N ARG A 184 -1.14 -3.93 17.76
CA ARG A 184 -0.12 -3.97 16.71
C ARG A 184 0.21 -5.41 16.31
N GLU A 185 0.46 -6.28 17.28
CA GLU A 185 0.81 -7.68 17.01
C GLU A 185 -0.31 -8.42 16.28
N GLN A 186 -1.56 -8.21 16.70
CA GLN A 186 -2.73 -8.77 16.04
C GLN A 186 -2.88 -8.27 14.61
N LEU A 187 -2.72 -6.95 14.39
CA LEU A 187 -2.82 -6.35 13.07
C LEU A 187 -1.71 -6.87 12.13
N LEU A 188 -0.47 -6.91 12.61
CA LEU A 188 0.67 -7.45 11.85
C LEU A 188 0.42 -8.91 11.45
N LYS A 189 -0.02 -9.74 12.39
CA LYS A 189 -0.32 -11.16 12.13
C LYS A 189 -1.42 -11.31 11.08
N GLU A 190 -2.51 -10.55 11.20
CA GLU A 190 -3.62 -10.62 10.26
C GLU A 190 -3.20 -10.20 8.84
N VAL A 191 -2.60 -9.02 8.72
CA VAL A 191 -2.25 -8.45 7.41
C VAL A 191 -1.14 -9.24 6.74
N LYS A 192 -0.05 -9.59 7.46
CA LYS A 192 1.03 -10.41 6.90
C LYS A 192 0.55 -11.81 6.57
N GLY A 193 -0.40 -12.36 7.33
CA GLY A 193 -1.03 -13.64 7.02
C GLY A 193 -1.84 -13.59 5.72
N ARG A 194 -2.67 -12.55 5.54
CA ARG A 194 -3.46 -12.33 4.32
C ARG A 194 -2.58 -12.14 3.08
N LEU A 195 -1.49 -11.41 3.22
CA LEU A 195 -0.58 -11.03 2.13
C LEU A 195 0.65 -11.94 1.99
N ALA A 196 0.71 -13.07 2.70
CA ALA A 196 1.94 -13.85 2.86
C ALA A 196 2.58 -14.26 1.53
N LYS A 197 1.78 -14.66 0.55
CA LYS A 197 2.27 -15.08 -0.77
C LYS A 197 2.87 -13.92 -1.54
N GLN A 198 2.18 -12.78 -1.57
CA GLN A 198 2.62 -11.57 -2.25
C GLN A 198 3.91 -11.04 -1.62
N ILE A 199 3.96 -10.95 -0.28
CA ILE A 199 5.15 -10.55 0.46
C ILE A 199 6.34 -11.45 0.10
N ALA A 200 6.15 -12.78 0.10
CA ALA A 200 7.22 -13.72 -0.22
C ALA A 200 7.75 -13.60 -1.65
N VAL A 201 6.90 -13.23 -2.61
CA VAL A 201 7.28 -13.01 -4.01
C VAL A 201 8.03 -11.69 -4.14
N GLU A 202 7.44 -10.59 -3.67
CA GLU A 202 7.99 -9.24 -3.87
C GLU A 202 9.29 -9.00 -3.13
N THR A 203 9.45 -9.63 -1.97
CA THR A 203 10.64 -9.43 -1.12
C THR A 203 11.69 -10.52 -1.27
N LYS A 204 11.54 -11.40 -2.28
CA LYS A 204 12.51 -12.46 -2.56
C LYS A 204 13.88 -11.86 -2.89
N GLY A 205 14.93 -12.33 -2.21
CA GLY A 205 16.31 -11.86 -2.45
C GLY A 205 16.69 -10.59 -1.68
N TRP A 206 15.75 -9.94 -0.98
CA TRP A 206 16.03 -8.66 -0.32
C TRP A 206 17.03 -8.80 0.83
N LYS A 207 16.97 -9.90 1.60
CA LYS A 207 17.93 -10.15 2.69
C LYS A 207 19.34 -10.39 2.15
N GLU A 208 19.46 -11.05 1.02
CA GLU A 208 20.72 -11.31 0.34
C GLU A 208 21.32 -10.01 -0.21
N HIS A 209 20.47 -9.11 -0.73
CA HIS A 209 20.91 -7.85 -1.34
C HIS A 209 21.21 -6.73 -0.31
N PHE A 210 20.35 -6.56 0.70
CA PHE A 210 20.43 -5.44 1.65
C PHE A 210 20.87 -5.86 3.06
N GLY A 211 20.97 -7.17 3.36
CA GLY A 211 21.39 -7.67 4.65
C GLY A 211 20.48 -7.24 5.80
N ALA A 212 21.09 -6.74 6.89
CA ALA A 212 20.38 -6.27 8.08
C ALA A 212 19.62 -4.95 7.87
N LYS A 213 19.72 -4.33 6.70
CA LYS A 213 19.17 -3.01 6.39
C LYS A 213 17.81 -3.09 5.67
N VAL A 214 17.09 -4.19 5.92
CA VAL A 214 15.73 -4.44 5.43
C VAL A 214 14.74 -4.33 6.58
N ARG A 215 13.60 -3.70 6.32
CA ARG A 215 12.43 -3.69 7.21
C ARG A 215 11.28 -4.44 6.54
N MET A 216 10.93 -5.61 7.09
CA MET A 216 9.91 -6.52 6.54
C MET A 216 9.20 -7.38 7.59
#